data_AF-F0EX93-F1
#
_entry.id   AF-F0EX93-F1
#
_cell.length_a   1.000
_cell.length_b   1.000
_cell.length_c   1.000
_cell.angle_alpha   90.00
_cell.angle_beta   90.00
_cell.angle_gamma   90.00
#
_symmetry.space_group_name_H-M   'P 1'
#
loop_
_entity.id
_entity.type
_entity.pdbx_description
1 polymer ?
#
loop_
_entity_poly.entity_id
_entity_poly.type
_entity_poly.pdbx_seq_one_letter_code
_entity_poly.pdbx_strand_id
1 'polypeptide(L)'
;MQAAFAAILSDIFDMKTAQCHTYVRYIGHFIEAMNRVRQFRKQKQLSQQALADLVEVSRQTVNMIENQDYNPTLSLCIRLAKALDTDLNALFWEEEDEQIQP
;
A
#
# COMPACT_ATOMS: atom_id res chain seq x y z
N MET A 1 -30.40 33.59 -21.04
CA MET A 1 -30.53 32.11 -21.02
C MET A 1 -29.39 31.44 -21.80
N GLN A 2 -28.13 31.88 -21.59
CA GLN A 2 -26.92 31.24 -22.15
C GLN A 2 -25.75 31.22 -21.13
N ALA A 3 -25.82 32.02 -20.04
CA ALA A 3 -24.81 32.00 -18.97
C ALA A 3 -24.95 30.82 -17.98
N ALA A 4 -26.17 30.29 -17.78
CA ALA A 4 -26.40 29.18 -16.85
C ALA A 4 -25.90 27.82 -17.36
N PHE A 5 -25.75 27.65 -18.68
CA PHE A 5 -25.27 26.40 -19.26
C PHE A 5 -23.73 26.29 -19.25
N ALA A 6 -23.03 27.43 -19.28
CA ALA A 6 -21.57 27.46 -19.18
C ALA A 6 -21.07 27.18 -17.75
N ALA A 7 -21.80 27.63 -16.71
CA ALA A 7 -21.47 27.35 -15.32
C ALA A 7 -21.64 25.86 -14.96
N ILE A 8 -22.68 25.21 -15.48
CA ILE A 8 -22.89 23.77 -15.28
C ILE A 8 -21.79 22.95 -15.98
N LEU A 9 -21.23 23.43 -17.09
CA LEU A 9 -20.14 22.74 -17.79
C LEU A 9 -18.76 22.96 -17.15
N SER A 10 -18.52 24.09 -16.48
CA SER A 10 -17.31 24.25 -15.64
C SER A 10 -17.38 23.38 -14.39
N ASP A 11 -18.57 23.22 -13.80
CA ASP A 11 -18.75 22.41 -12.58
C ASP A 11 -18.72 20.89 -12.88
N ILE A 12 -19.11 20.47 -14.08
CA ILE A 12 -18.98 19.06 -14.52
C ILE A 12 -17.52 18.68 -14.81
N PHE A 13 -16.67 19.63 -15.24
CA PHE A 13 -15.26 19.36 -15.52
C PHE A 13 -14.40 19.28 -14.23
N ASP A 14 -14.88 19.81 -13.11
CA ASP A 14 -14.14 19.84 -11.83
C ASP A 14 -14.49 18.70 -10.86
N MET A 15 -15.48 17.86 -11.16
CA MET A 15 -15.86 16.74 -10.28
C MET A 15 -15.10 15.43 -10.56
N LYS A 16 -14.37 15.33 -11.68
CA LYS A 16 -13.50 14.15 -11.98
C LYS A 16 -12.05 14.31 -11.53
N THR A 17 -11.59 15.53 -11.28
CA THR A 17 -10.26 15.83 -10.72
C THR A 17 -10.23 15.71 -9.20
N ALA A 18 -11.33 16.04 -8.50
CA ALA A 18 -11.41 15.91 -7.04
C ALA A 18 -11.50 14.44 -6.56
N GLN A 19 -12.22 13.58 -7.28
CA GLN A 19 -12.25 12.14 -6.99
C GLN A 19 -10.93 11.45 -7.37
N CYS A 20 -10.22 11.96 -8.38
CA CYS A 20 -8.88 11.48 -8.74
C CYS A 20 -7.82 11.95 -7.73
N HIS A 21 -7.90 13.17 -7.17
CA HIS A 21 -6.92 13.65 -6.20
C HIS A 21 -7.01 12.95 -4.84
N THR A 22 -8.22 12.63 -4.37
CA THR A 22 -8.37 11.77 -3.18
C THR A 22 -7.91 10.34 -3.48
N TYR A 23 -8.19 9.81 -4.68
CA TYR A 23 -7.74 8.46 -5.07
C TYR A 23 -6.21 8.36 -5.20
N VAL A 24 -5.55 9.37 -5.76
CA VAL A 24 -4.08 9.43 -5.86
C VAL A 24 -3.45 9.62 -4.47
N ARG A 25 -4.09 10.37 -3.57
CA ARG A 25 -3.65 10.46 -2.16
C ARG A 25 -3.82 9.12 -1.42
N TYR A 26 -4.89 8.38 -1.71
CA TYR A 26 -5.12 7.03 -1.16
C TYR A 26 -4.15 5.99 -1.71
N ILE A 27 -3.68 6.14 -2.96
CA ILE A 27 -2.73 5.21 -3.60
C ILE A 27 -1.28 5.55 -3.22
N GLY A 28 -0.93 6.83 -3.03
CA GLY A 28 0.43 7.28 -2.79
C GLY A 28 0.93 7.12 -1.34
N HIS A 29 0.02 6.94 -0.38
CA HIS A 29 0.30 6.94 1.06
C HIS A 29 0.24 5.53 1.70
N PHE A 30 0.32 4.50 0.86
CA PHE A 30 -0.04 3.11 1.20
C PHE A 30 0.87 2.44 2.25
N ILE A 31 1.99 3.05 2.64
CA ILE A 31 2.95 2.49 3.62
C ILE A 31 3.42 3.56 4.59
N GLU A 32 2.51 4.38 5.10
CA GLU A 32 2.67 4.84 6.50
C GLU A 32 2.04 3.84 7.49
N ALA A 33 1.27 2.87 6.97
CA ALA A 33 0.73 1.75 7.72
C ALA A 33 1.84 0.73 8.05
N MET A 34 1.83 0.22 9.27
CA MET A 34 2.82 -0.71 9.82
C MET A 34 3.31 -1.78 8.83
N ASN A 35 4.62 -1.81 8.57
CA ASN A 35 5.26 -2.89 7.85
C ASN A 35 5.64 -4.05 8.79
N ARG A 36 4.98 -5.21 8.66
CA ARG A 36 5.26 -6.41 9.47
C ARG A 36 6.17 -7.43 8.77
N VAL A 37 6.75 -7.11 7.60
CA VAL A 37 7.63 -8.01 6.82
C VAL A 37 8.78 -8.56 7.67
N ARG A 38 9.42 -7.74 8.49
CA ARG A 38 10.50 -8.19 9.38
C ARG A 38 10.04 -9.25 10.38
N GLN A 39 8.83 -9.08 10.93
CA GLN A 39 8.27 -10.00 11.91
C GLN A 39 7.99 -11.37 11.28
N PHE A 40 7.23 -11.40 10.20
CA PHE A 40 6.90 -12.63 9.48
C PHE A 40 8.16 -13.32 8.94
N ARG A 41 9.13 -12.57 8.40
CA ARG A 41 10.41 -13.13 7.95
C ARG A 41 11.14 -13.85 9.07
N LYS A 42 11.21 -13.24 10.26
CA LYS A 42 11.86 -13.85 11.44
C LYS A 42 11.11 -15.08 11.94
N GLN A 43 9.77 -15.09 11.91
CA GLN A 43 8.96 -16.27 12.27
C GLN A 43 9.27 -17.46 11.37
N LYS A 44 9.52 -17.23 10.08
CA LYS A 44 9.96 -18.25 9.12
C LYS A 44 11.47 -18.54 9.13
N GLN A 45 12.21 -17.93 10.06
CA GLN A 45 13.67 -18.11 10.22
C GLN A 45 14.47 -17.76 8.97
N LEU A 46 13.94 -16.85 8.13
CA LEU A 46 14.59 -16.43 6.89
C LEU A 46 15.57 -15.27 7.16
N SER A 47 16.74 -15.32 6.51
CA SER A 47 17.62 -14.15 6.41
C SER A 47 17.04 -13.12 5.43
N GLN A 48 17.50 -11.87 5.48
CA GLN A 48 17.08 -10.86 4.48
C GLN A 48 17.46 -11.29 3.06
N GLN A 49 18.61 -11.94 2.89
CA GLN A 49 19.03 -12.48 1.59
C GLN A 49 18.09 -13.58 1.12
N ALA A 50 17.75 -14.53 1.99
CA ALA A 50 16.84 -15.63 1.64
C ALA A 50 15.45 -15.13 1.22
N LEU A 51 14.90 -14.13 1.92
CA LEU A 51 13.63 -13.52 1.48
C LEU A 51 13.79 -12.78 0.15
N ALA A 52 14.91 -12.07 -0.06
CA ALA A 52 15.19 -11.35 -1.29
C ALA A 52 15.25 -12.30 -2.49
N ASP A 53 15.87 -13.47 -2.31
CA ASP A 53 15.96 -14.51 -3.33
C ASP A 53 14.56 -15.09 -3.65
N LEU A 54 13.73 -15.35 -2.64
CA LEU A 54 12.37 -15.86 -2.81
C LEU A 54 11.43 -14.88 -3.55
N VAL A 55 11.63 -13.58 -3.36
CA VAL A 55 10.81 -12.53 -4.00
C VAL A 55 11.56 -11.80 -5.11
N GLU A 56 12.64 -12.39 -5.63
CA GLU A 56 13.44 -11.93 -6.77
C GLU A 56 13.73 -10.42 -6.74
N VAL A 57 14.29 -9.96 -5.62
CA VAL A 57 14.78 -8.58 -5.45
C VAL A 57 16.17 -8.60 -4.82
N SER A 58 16.79 -7.42 -4.73
CA SER A 58 18.04 -7.30 -3.99
C SER A 58 17.82 -7.39 -2.47
N ARG A 59 18.83 -7.85 -1.71
CA ARG A 59 18.82 -7.75 -0.24
C ARG A 59 18.62 -6.31 0.24
N GLN A 60 19.16 -5.32 -0.47
CA GLN A 60 18.95 -3.90 -0.17
C GLN A 60 17.48 -3.53 -0.26
N THR A 61 16.75 -4.03 -1.25
CA THR A 61 15.31 -3.81 -1.39
C THR A 61 14.56 -4.33 -0.17
N VAL A 62 14.85 -5.56 0.28
CA VAL A 62 14.24 -6.10 1.52
C VAL A 62 14.58 -5.24 2.74
N ASN A 63 15.83 -4.78 2.86
CA ASN A 63 16.24 -3.91 3.96
C ASN A 63 15.47 -2.57 3.96
N MET A 64 15.35 -1.92 2.80
CA MET A 64 14.61 -0.66 2.66
C MET A 64 13.12 -0.85 2.97
N ILE A 65 12.53 -1.97 2.52
CA ILE A 65 11.15 -2.33 2.86
C ILE A 65 11.00 -2.41 4.38
N GLU A 66 11.83 -3.21 5.06
CA GLU A 66 11.75 -3.38 6.51
C GLU A 66 11.95 -2.11 7.33
N ASN A 67 12.66 -1.12 6.77
CA ASN A 67 12.89 0.18 7.40
C ASN A 67 11.89 1.25 6.93
N GLN A 68 10.93 0.91 6.06
CA GLN A 68 9.96 1.84 5.48
C GLN A 68 10.59 2.94 4.60
N ASP A 69 11.84 2.75 4.16
CA ASP A 69 12.57 3.67 3.29
C ASP A 69 12.17 3.52 1.79
N TYR A 70 11.25 2.60 1.49
CA TYR A 70 10.85 2.25 0.13
C TYR A 70 9.38 1.83 0.10
N ASN A 71 8.65 2.37 -0.88
CA ASN A 71 7.28 1.98 -1.20
C ASN A 71 7.28 0.90 -2.29
N PRO A 72 7.21 -0.41 -1.96
CA PRO A 72 7.08 -1.49 -2.92
C PRO A 72 5.85 -1.35 -3.82
N THR A 73 6.00 -1.82 -5.06
CA THR A 73 4.86 -1.99 -5.95
C THR A 73 3.91 -3.06 -5.41
N LEU A 74 2.63 -2.99 -5.77
CA LEU A 74 1.63 -4.00 -5.39
C LEU A 74 2.07 -5.43 -5.75
N SER A 75 2.72 -5.60 -6.91
CA SER A 75 3.27 -6.89 -7.33
C SER A 75 4.31 -7.44 -6.34
N LEU A 76 5.19 -6.59 -5.82
CA LEU A 76 6.15 -6.98 -4.79
C LEU A 76 5.47 -7.27 -3.45
N CYS A 77 4.48 -6.49 -3.05
CA CYS A 77 3.68 -6.77 -1.86
C CYS A 77 3.01 -8.15 -1.93
N ILE A 78 2.43 -8.51 -3.09
CA ILE A 78 1.81 -9.83 -3.31
C ILE A 78 2.85 -10.96 -3.21
N ARG A 79 4.04 -10.78 -3.81
CA ARG A 79 5.11 -11.78 -3.71
C ARG A 79 5.60 -11.95 -2.27
N LEU A 80 5.73 -10.87 -1.51
CA LEU A 80 6.09 -10.92 -0.09
C LEU A 80 5.05 -11.68 0.73
N ALA A 81 3.77 -11.37 0.55
CA ALA A 81 2.67 -12.06 1.24
C ALA A 81 2.72 -13.57 0.98
N LYS A 82 2.86 -13.96 -0.30
CA LYS A 82 3.01 -15.38 -0.69
C LYS A 82 4.25 -16.03 -0.10
N ALA A 83 5.42 -15.39 -0.19
CA ALA A 83 6.67 -15.94 0.34
C ALA A 83 6.65 -16.10 1.87
N LEU A 84 5.87 -15.26 2.55
CA LEU A 84 5.72 -15.24 4.00
C LEU A 84 4.50 -16.02 4.51
N ASP A 85 3.79 -16.76 3.65
CA ASP A 85 2.56 -17.52 3.96
C ASP A 85 1.51 -16.67 4.72
N THR A 86 1.29 -15.44 4.25
CA THR A 86 0.32 -14.48 4.82
C THR A 86 -0.44 -13.76 3.70
N ASP A 87 -1.43 -12.95 4.06
CA ASP A 87 -2.09 -12.01 3.15
C ASP A 87 -1.55 -10.57 3.30
N LEU A 88 -2.03 -9.67 2.43
CA LEU A 88 -1.62 -8.26 2.42
C LEU A 88 -2.11 -7.51 3.66
N ASN A 89 -3.28 -7.86 4.20
CA ASN A 89 -3.85 -7.17 5.36
C ASN A 89 -2.98 -7.46 6.59
N ALA A 90 -2.67 -8.73 6.85
CA ALA A 90 -1.81 -9.11 7.96
C ALA A 90 -0.37 -8.58 7.83
N LEU A 91 0.11 -8.32 6.61
CA LEU A 91 1.48 -7.87 6.34
C LEU A 91 1.65 -6.34 6.39
N PHE A 92 0.63 -5.57 6.03
CA PHE A 92 0.71 -4.12 5.83
C PHE A 92 -0.44 -3.30 6.48
N TRP A 93 -1.49 -3.92 7.02
CA TRP A 93 -2.58 -3.24 7.73
C TRP A 93 -2.52 -3.51 9.24
N GLU A 94 -3.07 -2.58 10.01
CA GLU A 94 -3.44 -2.85 11.41
C GLU A 94 -4.70 -3.73 11.42
N GLU A 95 -4.82 -4.60 12.43
CA GLU A 95 -6.13 -5.16 12.73
C GLU A 95 -6.99 -3.96 13.11
N GLU A 96 -7.99 -3.63 12.29
CA GLU A 96 -9.00 -2.67 12.70
C GLU A 96 -9.57 -3.22 14.01
N ASP A 97 -9.27 -2.55 15.13
CA ASP A 97 -10.04 -2.76 16.35
C ASP A 97 -11.48 -2.42 15.95
N GLU A 98 -12.27 -3.45 15.62
CA GLU A 98 -13.72 -3.37 15.50
C GLU A 98 -14.29 -3.02 16.88
N GLN A 99 -14.02 -1.81 17.36
CA GLN A 99 -14.93 -1.13 18.27
C GLN A 99 -16.07 -0.61 17.42
N ILE A 100 -16.96 -1.53 17.04
CA ILE A 100 -18.35 -1.21 16.78
C ILE A 100 -18.87 -0.69 18.13
N GLN A 101 -18.73 0.61 18.36
CA GLN A 101 -19.40 1.29 19.46
C GLN A 101 -20.91 1.27 19.14
N PRO A 102 -21.76 0.82 20.07
CA PRO A 102 -23.18 0.62 19.83
C PRO A 102 -23.94 1.92 19.50
#